data_AF-A0A1H3WB91-F1
#
_entry.id   AF-A0A1H3WB91-F1
#
_cell.length_a   1.000
_cell.length_b   1.000
_cell.length_c   1.000
_cell.angle_alpha   90.00
_cell.angle_beta   90.00
_cell.angle_gamma   90.00
#
_symmetry.space_group_name_H-M   'P 1'
#
loop_
_entity.id
_entity.type
_entity.pdbx_description
1 polymer ?
#
loop_
_entity_poly.entity_id
_entity_poly.type
_entity_poly.pdbx_seq_one_letter_code
_entity_poly.pdbx_strand_id
1 'polypeptide(L)'
;MVENVIWPAYLDASKTRAEGRRVPREQAVDEPTVDEIAKAAQQVGYDAVIERDMTYPREYEPRGRVLVKGADDATKNDLVQAIAAYVDILRD
;
A
#
# COMPACT_ATOMS: atom_id res chain seq x y z
N MET A 1 16.63 3.48 -10.59
CA MET A 1 15.86 3.09 -9.39
C MET A 1 14.43 2.91 -9.82
N VAL A 2 13.84 1.74 -9.58
CA VAL A 2 12.44 1.49 -9.89
C VAL A 2 11.59 2.06 -8.75
N GLU A 3 10.78 3.08 -9.04
CA GLU A 3 9.83 3.63 -8.05
C GLU A 3 8.54 2.79 -8.07
N ASN A 4 8.18 2.25 -6.90
CA ASN A 4 7.09 1.31 -6.75
C ASN A 4 5.86 1.99 -6.12
N VAL A 5 4.77 2.16 -6.88
CA VAL A 5 3.53 2.82 -6.41
C VAL A 5 2.61 1.88 -5.61
N ILE A 6 2.37 2.14 -4.33
CA ILE A 6 1.41 1.42 -3.49
C ILE A 6 0.16 2.29 -3.31
N TRP A 7 -1.00 1.73 -3.65
CA TRP A 7 -2.29 2.39 -3.47
C TRP A 7 -3.01 1.81 -2.25
N PRO A 8 -3.76 2.62 -1.49
CA PRO A 8 -4.63 2.13 -0.41
C PRO A 8 -5.53 0.96 -0.84
N ALA A 9 -6.15 1.05 -2.02
CA ALA A 9 -7.02 0.01 -2.57
C ALA A 9 -6.38 -1.39 -2.66
N TYR A 10 -5.04 -1.49 -2.67
CA TYR A 10 -4.34 -2.78 -2.72
C TYR A 10 -4.49 -3.58 -1.43
N LEU A 11 -4.64 -2.89 -0.30
CA LEU A 11 -4.65 -3.44 1.05
C LEU A 11 -6.04 -3.40 1.68
N ASP A 12 -7.03 -2.89 0.97
CA ASP A 12 -8.33 -2.54 1.52
C ASP A 12 -9.29 -3.75 1.54
N ALA A 13 -9.73 -4.15 2.73
CA ALA A 13 -10.62 -5.29 2.95
C ALA A 13 -12.04 -5.07 2.45
N SER A 14 -12.45 -3.81 2.26
CA SER A 14 -13.73 -3.44 1.65
C SER A 14 -13.74 -3.66 0.13
N LYS A 15 -12.57 -3.74 -0.51
CA LYS A 15 -12.43 -3.87 -1.97
C LYS A 15 -12.35 -5.31 -2.42
N THR A 16 -13.01 -5.61 -3.54
CA THR A 16 -12.81 -6.85 -4.28
C THR A 16 -11.47 -6.82 -5.05
N ARG A 17 -11.05 -7.98 -5.57
CA ARG A 17 -9.88 -8.05 -6.47
C ARG A 17 -10.08 -7.23 -7.76
N ALA A 18 -11.32 -7.17 -8.26
CA ALA A 18 -11.66 -6.37 -9.43
C ALA A 18 -11.54 -4.87 -9.13
N GLU A 19 -11.87 -4.44 -7.91
CA GLU A 19 -11.78 -3.05 -7.48
C GLU A 19 -10.37 -2.62 -7.08
N GLY A 20 -9.43 -3.55 -6.88
CA GLY A 20 -8.02 -3.22 -6.71
C GLY A 20 -7.28 -4.01 -5.64
N ARG A 21 -7.97 -4.72 -4.75
CA ARG A 21 -7.32 -5.48 -3.68
C ARG A 21 -6.33 -6.49 -4.24
N ARG A 22 -5.11 -6.50 -3.68
CA ARG A 22 -4.01 -7.36 -4.11
C ARG A 22 -3.63 -8.43 -3.08
N VAL A 23 -3.94 -8.21 -1.81
CA VAL A 23 -3.67 -9.16 -0.71
C VAL A 23 -4.88 -10.03 -0.40
N PRO A 24 -4.73 -11.23 0.21
CA PRO A 24 -5.83 -12.02 0.79
C PRO A 24 -6.69 -11.20 1.77
N ARG A 25 -7.95 -11.58 1.98
CA ARG A 25 -8.86 -10.78 2.80
C ARG A 25 -8.46 -10.79 4.28
N GLU A 26 -7.90 -11.91 4.73
CA GLU A 26 -7.32 -12.10 6.06
C GLU A 26 -6.05 -11.27 6.34
N GLN A 27 -5.44 -10.69 5.30
CA GLN A 27 -4.27 -9.79 5.40
C GLN A 27 -4.62 -8.36 4.94
N ALA A 28 -5.88 -8.11 4.61
CA ALA A 28 -6.36 -6.80 4.22
C ALA A 28 -6.92 -6.10 5.45
N VAL A 29 -6.84 -4.77 5.47
CA VAL A 29 -7.32 -3.94 6.57
C VAL A 29 -8.44 -3.01 6.10
N ASP A 30 -9.30 -2.56 7.00
CA ASP A 30 -10.38 -1.63 6.66
C ASP A 30 -9.86 -0.20 6.48
N GLU A 31 -10.21 0.45 5.36
CA GLU A 31 -9.87 1.86 5.10
C GLU A 31 -8.37 2.20 5.33
N PRO A 32 -7.42 1.52 4.68
CA PRO A 32 -5.99 1.84 4.79
C PRO A 32 -5.71 3.29 4.33
N THR A 33 -4.79 3.94 5.03
CA THR A 33 -4.34 5.31 4.73
C THR A 33 -2.92 5.31 4.16
N VAL A 34 -2.58 6.36 3.39
CA VAL A 34 -1.21 6.54 2.87
C VAL A 34 -0.17 6.72 3.98
N ASP A 35 -0.56 7.25 5.13
CA ASP A 35 0.32 7.42 6.29
C ASP A 35 0.70 6.07 6.91
N GLU A 36 -0.26 5.16 7.08
CA GLU A 36 0.00 3.79 7.53
C GLU A 36 0.88 3.03 6.55
N ILE A 37 0.59 3.14 5.26
CA ILE A 37 1.35 2.47 4.19
C ILE A 37 2.78 2.98 4.14
N ALA A 38 2.99 4.30 4.24
CA ALA A 38 4.33 4.88 4.24
C ALA A 38 5.12 4.47 5.49
N LYS A 39 4.48 4.50 6.67
CA LYS A 39 5.10 4.05 7.92
C LYS A 39 5.49 2.57 7.84
N ALA A 40 4.60 1.71 7.33
CA ALA A 40 4.88 0.29 7.13
C ALA A 40 6.02 0.06 6.13
N ALA A 41 6.05 0.77 5.00
CA ALA A 41 7.16 0.70 4.04
C ALA A 41 8.51 1.08 4.68
N GLN A 42 8.53 2.10 5.54
CA GLN A 42 9.72 2.48 6.31
C GLN A 42 10.13 1.42 7.34
N GLN A 43 9.18 0.76 8.01
CA GLN A 43 9.48 -0.35 8.93
C GLN A 43 10.06 -1.58 8.20
N VAL A 44 9.62 -1.81 6.97
CA VAL A 44 10.20 -2.87 6.10
C VAL A 44 11.62 -2.50 5.66
N GLY A 45 12.00 -1.22 5.70
CA GLY A 45 13.36 -0.75 5.41
C GLY A 45 13.48 0.05 4.10
N TYR A 46 12.37 0.51 3.52
CA TYR A 46 12.36 1.28 2.28
C TYR A 46 11.97 2.74 2.50
N ASP A 47 12.53 3.63 1.68
CA ASP A 47 12.12 5.02 1.62
C ASP A 47 10.73 5.14 0.98
N ALA A 48 9.90 6.01 1.55
CA ALA A 48 8.52 6.22 1.14
C ALA A 48 8.20 7.71 0.95
N VAL A 49 7.53 8.06 -0.15
CA VAL A 49 7.00 9.40 -0.41
C VAL A 49 5.50 9.33 -0.59
N ILE A 50 4.76 10.17 0.14
CA ILE A 50 3.30 10.27 0.05
C ILE A 50 2.93 11.33 -0.98
N GLU A 51 2.02 10.98 -1.89
CA GLU A 51 1.37 11.93 -2.81
C GLU A 51 -0.14 11.89 -2.54
N ARG A 52 -0.65 12.86 -1.76
CA ARG A 52 -2.01 12.84 -1.21
C ARG A 52 -3.11 13.10 -2.24
N ASP A 53 -2.82 13.90 -3.25
CA ASP A 53 -3.81 14.35 -4.23
C ASP A 53 -4.04 13.35 -5.38
N MET A 54 -3.40 12.18 -5.30
CA MET A 54 -3.49 11.16 -6.34
C MET A 54 -4.70 10.25 -6.12
N THR A 55 -5.43 9.98 -7.20
CA THR A 55 -6.59 9.09 -7.21
C THR A 55 -6.26 7.77 -7.90
N TYR A 56 -6.60 6.64 -7.27
CA TYR A 56 -6.46 5.33 -7.91
C TYR A 56 -7.45 5.22 -9.08
N PRO A 57 -7.07 4.78 -10.29
CA PRO A 57 -7.96 4.81 -11.45
C PRO A 57 -9.28 4.02 -11.35
N ARG A 58 -9.42 3.15 -10.33
CA ARG A 58 -10.66 2.40 -10.06
C ARG A 58 -11.50 3.01 -8.92
N GLU A 59 -11.08 4.15 -8.40
CA GLU A 59 -11.76 4.93 -7.38
C GLU A 59 -12.10 6.34 -7.91
N TYR A 60 -13.03 7.02 -7.25
CA TYR A 60 -13.46 8.37 -7.60
C TYR A 60 -12.83 9.43 -6.69
N GLU A 61 -12.82 9.18 -5.38
CA GLU A 61 -12.26 10.08 -4.37
C GLU A 61 -10.74 9.91 -4.24
N PRO A 62 -9.98 11.01 -4.07
CA PRO A 62 -8.55 10.92 -3.82
C PRO A 62 -8.28 10.32 -2.44
N ARG A 63 -7.47 9.26 -2.43
CA ARG A 63 -6.93 8.65 -1.19
C ARG A 63 -5.41 8.74 -1.12
N GLY A 64 -4.79 9.31 -2.14
CA GLY A 64 -3.35 9.39 -2.32
C GLY A 64 -2.71 8.05 -2.72
N ARG A 65 -1.38 8.10 -2.87
CA ARG A 65 -0.53 6.93 -3.07
C ARG A 65 0.80 7.08 -2.36
N VAL A 66 1.50 5.96 -2.21
CA VAL A 66 2.86 5.91 -1.66
C VAL A 66 3.83 5.44 -2.75
N LEU A 67 4.87 6.23 -3.02
CA LEU A 67 6.01 5.83 -3.84
C LEU A 67 7.07 5.20 -2.94
N VAL A 68 7.35 3.92 -3.15
CA VAL A 68 8.44 3.19 -2.48
C VAL A 68 9.70 3.28 -3.34
N LYS A 69 10.81 3.72 -2.74
CA LYS A 69 12.10 3.94 -3.41
C LYS A 69 13.15 2.97 -2.87
N GLY A 70 14.17 2.69 -3.69
CA GLY A 70 15.30 1.84 -3.30
C GLY A 70 14.97 0.35 -3.16
N ALA A 71 13.78 -0.09 -3.59
CA ALA A 71 13.35 -1.49 -3.54
C ALA A 71 13.72 -2.25 -4.83
N ASP A 72 15.01 -2.23 -5.19
CA ASP A 72 15.53 -2.91 -6.38
C ASP A 72 15.73 -4.43 -6.12
N ASP A 73 15.67 -4.86 -4.85
CA ASP A 73 15.83 -6.23 -4.35
C ASP A 73 14.50 -6.97 -4.11
N ALA A 74 13.36 -6.31 -4.30
CA ALA A 74 12.03 -6.86 -4.06
C ALA A 74 11.09 -6.68 -5.27
N THR A 75 10.23 -7.67 -5.52
CA THR A 75 9.18 -7.49 -6.54
C THR A 75 8.05 -6.62 -6.00
N LYS A 76 7.21 -6.13 -6.92
CA LYS A 76 6.02 -5.36 -6.53
C LYS A 76 5.10 -6.15 -5.61
N ASN A 77 5.00 -7.46 -5.82
CA ASN A 77 4.14 -8.31 -5.01
C ASN A 77 4.71 -8.47 -3.60
N ASP A 78 6.02 -8.71 -3.47
CA ASP A 78 6.69 -8.84 -2.17
C ASP A 78 6.50 -7.59 -1.31
N LEU A 79 6.67 -6.40 -1.92
CA LEU A 79 6.40 -5.13 -1.24
C LEU A 79 4.96 -5.01 -0.75
N VAL A 80 3.99 -5.38 -1.59
CA VAL A 80 2.57 -5.29 -1.22
C VAL A 80 2.25 -6.23 -0.06
N GLN A 81 2.76 -7.46 -0.06
CA GLN A 81 2.54 -8.41 1.03
C GLN A 81 3.21 -7.95 2.33
N ALA A 82 4.48 -7.53 2.27
CA ALA A 82 5.23 -7.07 3.44
C ALA A 82 4.60 -5.82 4.07
N ILE A 83 4.24 -4.83 3.24
CA ILE A 83 3.58 -3.61 3.73
C ILE A 83 2.23 -3.93 4.35
N ALA A 84 1.43 -4.83 3.77
CA ALA A 84 0.15 -5.22 4.34
C ALA A 84 0.30 -5.82 5.74
N ALA A 85 1.24 -6.75 5.91
CA ALA A 85 1.53 -7.37 7.20
C ALA A 85 1.96 -6.32 8.25
N TYR A 86 2.81 -5.36 7.87
CA TYR A 86 3.21 -4.30 8.80
C TYR A 86 2.11 -3.29 9.10
N VAL A 87 1.23 -2.98 8.14
CA VAL A 87 0.05 -2.12 8.41
C VAL A 87 -0.85 -2.77 9.44
N ASP A 88 -1.11 -4.08 9.31
CA ASP A 88 -1.92 -4.86 10.24
C ASP A 88 -1.32 -4.82 11.66
N ILE A 89 -0.02 -5.12 11.79
CA ILE A 89 0.72 -5.06 13.07
C ILE A 89 0.68 -3.67 13.71
N LEU A 90 0.66 -2.59 12.92
CA LEU A 90 0.64 -1.21 13.44
C LEU A 90 -0.74 -0.76 13.93
N ARG A 91 -1.80 -1.51 13.65
CA ARG A 91 -3.18 -1.23 14.07
C ARG A 91 -3.58 -1.93 15.36
N ASP A 92 -2.90 -3.02 15.70
CA ASP A 92 -2.97 -3.69 17.01
C ASP A 92 -2.22 -2.91 18.11
#